data_AF-A0A955XHJ7-F1
#
_entry.id   AF-A0A955XHJ7-F1
#
_cell.length_a   1.000
_cell.length_b   1.000
_cell.length_c   1.000
_cell.angle_alpha   90.00
_cell.angle_beta   90.00
_cell.angle_gamma   90.00
#
_symmetry.space_group_name_H-M   'P 1'
#
loop_
_entity.id
_entity.type
_entity.pdbx_description
1 polymer ?
#
loop_
_entity_poly.entity_id
_entity_poly.type
_entity_poly.pdbx_seq_one_letter_code
_entity_poly.pdbx_strand_id
1 'polypeptide(L)'
;MLVDVADLTEDRAQAVVGDTTYTRVPYIYCSHSRADLSDSCLTRDFGADSGERMKNILDELSTWYIERAFPRGRVGTNHFNYVSRWYGRIYDRMKNWNDQYGLFVDLLQRFFTPQQLEQFLTDPVNGWGTRTWAVQNAFNYLVQTIMMPNVGAYGGPVQSADGTRKMVQGVFGANLNLGVDQARFFSTSWGDGGRDCGYEWYECLHHVGYYLEKIMAIEALSDSSTNFVARASPEDLRQWEVGYYTTFPEQVSIINAALMNGDFSRVGPYLEFGRLKFPNYAGALDEVHQAPIDPYATFTIQLYWQVLGQARFHDTFDQTFRDESRVFVLGTGRSPDLDITRVVTFTDPVTGLTYGALRLEDRIGAGHAVLERANRLLQRSSYCDVDDLTVSDLDDCDPQTPANARTRNDLDLLDHVELVKVMADLAPMMDYGNPYDP
;
A
#
# COMPACT_ATOMS: atom_id res chain seq x y z
N MET A 1 38.53 -0.07 -9.42
CA MET A 1 39.86 -0.56 -9.85
C MET A 1 39.65 -1.23 -11.19
N LEU A 2 40.41 -0.86 -12.23
CA LEU A 2 40.33 -1.53 -13.52
C LEU A 2 41.22 -2.77 -13.44
N VAL A 3 40.64 -3.94 -13.68
CA VAL A 3 41.34 -5.23 -13.66
C VAL A 3 41.62 -5.63 -15.10
N ASP A 4 42.84 -6.07 -15.40
CA ASP A 4 43.18 -6.58 -16.73
C ASP A 4 42.54 -7.97 -16.93
N VAL A 5 42.16 -8.31 -18.16
CA VAL A 5 41.61 -9.63 -18.49
C VAL A 5 42.59 -10.75 -18.14
N ALA A 6 43.90 -10.45 -18.12
CA ALA A 6 44.95 -11.36 -17.70
C ALA A 6 44.90 -11.72 -16.19
N ASP A 7 44.28 -10.87 -15.36
CA ASP A 7 44.19 -11.07 -13.91
C ASP A 7 42.92 -11.85 -13.52
N LEU A 8 42.11 -12.28 -14.48
CA LEU A 8 40.86 -13.02 -14.24
C LEU A 8 41.13 -14.51 -14.01
N THR A 9 40.37 -15.10 -13.07
CA THR A 9 40.28 -16.56 -12.93
C THR A 9 39.65 -17.18 -14.19
N GLU A 10 39.86 -18.49 -14.37
CA GLU A 10 39.41 -19.21 -15.58
C GLU A 10 37.88 -19.13 -15.78
N ASP A 11 37.12 -19.12 -14.69
CA ASP A 11 35.67 -18.94 -14.68
C ASP A 11 35.21 -17.47 -14.84
N ARG A 12 36.18 -16.53 -14.86
CA ARG A 12 35.98 -15.08 -14.94
C ARG A 12 35.05 -14.52 -13.85
N ALA A 13 34.88 -15.23 -12.74
CA ALA A 13 34.08 -14.82 -11.59
C ALA A 13 34.93 -14.01 -10.59
N GLN A 14 36.25 -14.15 -10.63
CA GLN A 14 37.18 -13.46 -9.74
C GLN A 14 38.35 -12.86 -10.51
N ALA A 15 39.01 -11.91 -9.87
CA ALA A 15 40.18 -11.21 -10.33
C ALA A 15 41.24 -11.25 -9.22
N VAL A 16 42.46 -11.64 -9.55
CA VAL A 16 43.58 -11.64 -8.59
C VAL A 16 44.54 -10.52 -8.97
N VAL A 17 44.52 -9.42 -8.22
CA VAL A 17 45.41 -8.28 -8.42
C VAL A 17 46.39 -8.24 -7.25
N GLY A 18 47.63 -8.68 -7.50
CA GLY A 18 48.60 -8.93 -6.43
C GLY A 18 48.18 -10.12 -5.56
N ASP A 19 48.20 -9.96 -4.23
CA ASP A 19 47.82 -11.01 -3.26
C ASP A 19 46.34 -10.94 -2.82
N THR A 20 45.53 -10.10 -3.48
CA THR A 20 44.12 -9.91 -3.10
C THR A 20 43.20 -10.43 -4.20
N THR A 21 42.29 -11.32 -3.82
CA THR A 21 41.22 -11.84 -4.68
C THR A 21 40.00 -10.94 -4.60
N TYR A 22 39.57 -10.43 -5.73
CA TYR A 22 38.37 -9.62 -5.89
C TYR A 22 37.30 -10.45 -6.61
N THR A 23 36.10 -10.52 -6.05
CA THR A 23 34.96 -11.07 -6.78
C THR A 23 34.52 -10.07 -7.85
N ARG A 24 34.42 -10.53 -9.09
CA ARG A 24 33.99 -9.70 -10.21
C ARG A 24 32.51 -9.45 -10.09
N VAL A 25 32.13 -8.18 -10.17
CA VAL A 25 30.74 -7.77 -10.42
C VAL A 25 30.65 -7.38 -11.89
N PRO A 26 29.77 -8.00 -12.70
CA PRO A 26 29.77 -7.80 -14.14
C PRO A 26 29.37 -6.37 -14.50
N TYR A 27 30.31 -5.62 -15.10
CA TYR A 27 29.99 -4.39 -15.84
C TYR A 27 29.27 -4.77 -17.13
N ILE A 28 27.96 -4.56 -17.17
CA ILE A 28 27.14 -4.79 -18.37
C ILE A 28 26.98 -3.49 -19.14
N TYR A 29 27.25 -3.56 -20.43
CA TYR A 29 26.90 -2.51 -21.39
C TYR A 29 25.39 -2.35 -21.45
N CYS A 30 24.91 -1.16 -21.08
CA CYS A 30 23.53 -0.76 -21.27
C CYS A 30 23.36 0.01 -22.57
N SER A 31 22.47 -0.45 -23.44
CA SER A 31 21.87 0.47 -24.40
C SER A 31 21.11 1.56 -23.61
N HIS A 32 21.13 2.80 -24.08
CA HIS A 32 20.43 3.91 -23.40
C HIS A 32 18.94 3.65 -23.16
N SER A 33 18.34 2.70 -23.89
CA SER A 33 16.96 2.23 -23.73
C SER A 33 16.74 1.18 -22.63
N ARG A 34 17.81 0.65 -22.02
CA ARG A 34 17.75 -0.37 -20.94
C ARG A 34 18.43 0.05 -19.65
N ALA A 35 19.08 1.21 -19.62
CA ALA A 35 19.67 1.75 -18.40
C ALA A 35 18.57 1.94 -17.33
N ASP A 36 18.83 1.45 -16.12
CA ASP A 36 17.97 1.56 -14.93
C ASP A 36 16.64 0.79 -14.99
N LEU A 37 16.41 -0.06 -16.00
CA LEU A 37 15.23 -0.94 -16.06
C LEU A 37 15.41 -2.23 -15.25
N SER A 38 16.63 -2.76 -15.14
CA SER A 38 16.91 -4.06 -14.51
C SER A 38 18.18 -4.06 -13.67
N ASP A 39 18.27 -5.06 -12.77
CA ASP A 39 19.44 -5.39 -11.94
C ASP A 39 20.76 -5.52 -12.75
N SER A 40 20.63 -5.87 -14.02
CA SER A 40 21.73 -6.13 -14.94
C SER A 40 22.18 -4.90 -15.73
N CYS A 41 21.54 -3.74 -15.60
CA CYS A 41 21.80 -2.64 -16.53
C CYS A 41 21.88 -1.26 -15.86
N LEU A 42 23.00 -0.98 -15.18
CA LEU A 42 23.26 0.31 -14.55
C LEU A 42 24.54 0.96 -15.08
N THR A 43 24.40 2.15 -15.64
CA THR A 43 25.53 2.91 -16.24
C THR A 43 26.46 3.57 -15.21
N ARG A 44 26.09 3.53 -13.92
CA ARG A 44 26.78 4.23 -12.81
C ARG A 44 27.05 3.36 -11.59
N ASP A 45 26.81 2.05 -11.70
CA ASP A 45 27.01 1.10 -10.60
C ASP A 45 28.40 0.44 -10.71
N PHE A 46 29.12 0.42 -9.58
CA PHE A 46 30.47 -0.14 -9.44
C PHE A 46 30.48 -1.55 -8.82
N GLY A 47 29.31 -2.17 -8.71
CA GLY A 47 29.18 -3.57 -8.32
C GLY A 47 28.35 -3.81 -7.05
N ALA A 48 27.39 -2.94 -6.76
CA ALA A 48 26.45 -3.19 -5.68
C ALA A 48 25.48 -4.32 -6.06
N ASP A 49 25.17 -5.21 -5.12
CA ASP A 49 24.18 -6.26 -5.36
C ASP A 49 22.72 -5.72 -5.38
N SER A 50 21.78 -6.58 -5.74
CA SER A 50 20.34 -6.26 -5.78
C SER A 50 19.84 -5.61 -4.46
N GLY A 51 20.21 -6.22 -3.34
CA GLY A 51 19.79 -5.76 -2.02
C GLY A 51 20.45 -4.44 -1.65
N GLU A 52 21.76 -4.31 -1.85
CA GLU A 52 22.48 -3.06 -1.57
C GLU A 52 21.92 -1.86 -2.34
N ARG A 53 21.55 -2.07 -3.61
CA ARG A 53 20.93 -1.03 -4.44
C ARG A 53 19.56 -0.62 -3.96
N MET A 54 18.70 -1.59 -3.67
CA MET A 54 17.38 -1.27 -3.13
C MET A 54 17.52 -0.56 -1.79
N LYS A 55 18.39 -1.04 -0.91
CA LYS A 55 18.69 -0.39 0.36
C LYS A 55 19.12 1.07 0.17
N ASN A 56 20.02 1.34 -0.77
CA ASN A 56 20.45 2.72 -1.07
C ASN A 56 19.26 3.60 -1.53
N ILE A 57 18.40 3.09 -2.41
CA ILE A 57 17.18 3.80 -2.84
C ILE A 57 16.27 4.12 -1.63
N LEU A 58 16.06 3.13 -0.74
CA LEU A 58 15.22 3.28 0.44
C LEU A 58 15.83 4.26 1.47
N ASP A 59 17.13 4.16 1.70
CA ASP A 59 17.88 5.05 2.58
C ASP A 59 17.86 6.49 2.02
N GLU A 60 17.95 6.66 0.69
CA GLU A 60 17.84 7.97 0.03
C GLU A 60 16.47 8.62 0.29
N LEU A 61 15.39 7.85 0.15
CA LEU A 61 14.03 8.35 0.39
C LEU A 61 13.83 8.84 1.83
N SER A 62 14.29 8.06 2.79
CA SER A 62 14.13 8.39 4.21
C SER A 62 15.03 9.58 4.60
N THR A 63 16.31 9.52 4.23
CA THR A 63 17.32 10.51 4.61
C THR A 63 17.05 11.88 3.99
N TRP A 64 16.68 11.92 2.71
CA TRP A 64 16.51 13.17 1.97
C TRP A 64 15.06 13.67 1.94
N TYR A 65 14.15 13.05 2.69
CA TYR A 65 12.76 13.49 2.78
C TYR A 65 12.64 14.99 3.10
N ILE A 66 13.36 15.46 4.14
CA ILE A 66 13.31 16.86 4.57
C ILE A 66 13.78 17.79 3.45
N GLU A 67 14.80 17.38 2.71
CA GLU A 67 15.33 18.19 1.62
C GLU A 67 14.43 18.29 0.41
N ARG A 68 13.61 17.26 0.23
CA ARG A 68 12.74 17.04 -0.91
C ARG A 68 11.37 17.66 -0.70
N ALA A 69 10.75 17.39 0.45
CA ALA A 69 9.40 17.79 0.78
C ALA A 69 9.30 19.26 1.21
N PHE A 70 10.40 19.85 1.70
CA PHE A 70 10.44 21.24 2.15
C PHE A 70 11.25 22.09 1.15
N PRO A 71 10.64 23.09 0.49
CA PRO A 71 11.30 23.91 -0.52
C PRO A 71 12.41 24.80 0.06
N ARG A 72 12.41 25.10 1.37
CA ARG A 72 13.50 25.86 2.05
C ARG A 72 13.88 27.15 1.31
N GLY A 73 12.88 27.90 0.83
CA GLY A 73 13.08 29.15 0.07
C GLY A 73 13.35 28.98 -1.43
N ARG A 74 13.29 27.76 -1.98
CA ARG A 74 13.36 27.52 -3.42
C ARG A 74 12.08 27.97 -4.13
N VAL A 75 12.22 28.98 -4.98
CA VAL A 75 11.17 29.43 -5.90
C VAL A 75 10.93 28.38 -7.00
N GLY A 76 9.69 28.21 -7.44
CA GLY A 76 9.30 27.26 -8.49
C GLY A 76 9.14 25.81 -8.01
N THR A 77 9.17 25.55 -6.71
CA THR A 77 8.79 24.24 -6.17
C THR A 77 7.28 24.08 -6.23
N ASN A 78 6.79 23.06 -6.93
CA ASN A 78 5.38 22.71 -6.93
C ASN A 78 5.20 21.20 -6.70
N HIS A 79 4.00 20.81 -6.28
CA HIS A 79 3.68 19.43 -5.95
C HIS A 79 3.56 18.53 -7.20
N PHE A 80 3.23 19.07 -8.38
CA PHE A 80 3.17 18.28 -9.61
C PHE A 80 4.56 17.79 -10.07
N ASN A 81 5.53 18.70 -10.10
CA ASN A 81 6.93 18.38 -10.39
C ASN A 81 7.53 17.45 -9.34
N TYR A 82 7.08 17.58 -8.08
CA TYR A 82 7.43 16.64 -7.03
C TYR A 82 6.98 15.22 -7.40
N VAL A 83 5.68 15.02 -7.65
CA VAL A 83 5.13 13.70 -7.97
C VAL A 83 5.80 13.12 -9.21
N SER A 84 5.80 13.85 -10.33
CA SER A 84 6.37 13.36 -11.60
C SER A 84 7.85 12.96 -11.46
N ARG A 85 8.65 13.77 -10.76
CA ARG A 85 10.08 13.48 -10.56
C ARG A 85 10.31 12.26 -9.68
N TRP A 86 9.58 12.15 -8.58
CA TRP A 86 9.86 11.14 -7.55
C TRP A 86 9.20 9.81 -7.86
N TYR A 87 8.05 9.82 -8.52
CA TYR A 87 7.44 8.61 -9.06
C TYR A 87 8.39 7.91 -10.02
N GLY A 88 8.77 8.57 -11.13
CA GLY A 88 9.61 7.96 -12.16
C GLY A 88 11.05 7.63 -11.70
N ARG A 89 11.58 8.32 -10.69
CA ARG A 89 12.93 8.04 -10.18
C ARG A 89 12.97 6.90 -9.18
N ILE A 90 11.89 6.65 -8.44
CA ILE A 90 11.94 5.79 -7.26
C ILE A 90 10.81 4.77 -7.25
N TYR A 91 9.56 5.21 -7.25
CA TYR A 91 8.41 4.31 -7.15
C TYR A 91 8.30 3.40 -8.38
N ASP A 92 8.47 3.97 -9.58
CA ASP A 92 8.54 3.20 -10.83
C ASP A 92 9.69 2.20 -10.83
N ARG A 93 10.83 2.53 -10.20
CA ARG A 93 11.96 1.59 -10.07
C ARG A 93 11.64 0.41 -9.16
N MET A 94 11.00 0.66 -8.01
CA MET A 94 10.56 -0.40 -7.10
C MET A 94 9.61 -1.37 -7.81
N LYS A 95 8.64 -0.80 -8.51
CA LYS A 95 7.69 -1.54 -9.33
C LYS A 95 8.40 -2.36 -10.42
N ASN A 96 9.26 -1.74 -11.25
CA ASN A 96 9.98 -2.44 -12.31
C ASN A 96 10.87 -3.60 -11.78
N TRP A 97 11.40 -3.47 -10.57
CA TRP A 97 12.13 -4.56 -9.89
C TRP A 97 11.22 -5.73 -9.55
N ASN A 98 10.02 -5.45 -9.04
CA ASN A 98 9.01 -6.46 -8.77
C ASN A 98 8.54 -7.14 -10.07
N ASP A 99 8.24 -6.39 -11.13
CA ASP A 99 7.76 -6.96 -12.40
C ASP A 99 8.70 -8.04 -12.92
N GLN A 100 10.00 -7.76 -12.93
CA GLN A 100 11.00 -8.73 -13.35
C GLN A 100 11.07 -9.90 -12.40
N TYR A 101 11.09 -9.65 -11.10
CA TYR A 101 11.15 -10.72 -10.10
C TYR A 101 9.96 -11.66 -10.24
N GLY A 102 8.73 -11.14 -10.26
CA GLY A 102 7.51 -11.92 -10.42
C GLY A 102 7.49 -12.74 -11.72
N LEU A 103 7.88 -12.12 -12.85
CA LEU A 103 8.00 -12.83 -14.14
C LEU A 103 8.95 -14.03 -14.04
N PHE A 104 10.13 -13.83 -13.46
CA PHE A 104 11.11 -14.89 -13.38
C PHE A 104 10.75 -15.95 -12.34
N VAL A 105 10.15 -15.60 -11.21
CA VAL A 105 9.66 -16.57 -10.23
C VAL A 105 8.63 -17.50 -10.87
N ASP A 106 7.65 -16.97 -11.60
CA ASP A 106 6.66 -17.77 -12.32
C ASP A 106 7.32 -18.67 -13.39
N LEU A 107 8.27 -18.13 -14.16
CA LEU A 107 8.99 -18.90 -15.16
C LEU A 107 9.84 -20.03 -14.56
N LEU A 108 10.52 -19.78 -13.44
CA LEU A 108 11.42 -20.72 -12.79
C LEU A 108 10.66 -21.93 -12.19
N GLN A 109 9.40 -21.75 -11.79
CA GLN A 109 8.54 -22.87 -11.34
C GLN A 109 8.38 -23.96 -12.41
N ARG A 110 8.59 -23.65 -13.69
CA ARG A 110 8.54 -24.64 -14.78
C ARG A 110 9.78 -25.54 -14.83
N PHE A 111 10.88 -25.11 -14.21
CA PHE A 111 12.19 -25.78 -14.31
C PHE A 111 12.67 -26.36 -12.97
N PHE A 112 12.22 -25.81 -11.85
CA PHE A 112 12.62 -26.21 -10.50
C PHE A 112 11.47 -26.85 -9.74
N THR A 113 11.77 -27.81 -8.85
CA THR A 113 10.77 -28.25 -7.85
C THR A 113 10.53 -27.12 -6.83
N PRO A 114 9.40 -27.12 -6.11
CA PRO A 114 9.13 -26.08 -5.10
C PRO A 114 10.27 -25.87 -4.09
N GLN A 115 10.88 -26.96 -3.60
CA GLN A 115 11.97 -26.89 -2.63
C GLN A 115 13.26 -26.32 -3.24
N GLN A 116 13.57 -26.68 -4.50
CA GLN A 116 14.73 -26.14 -5.20
C GLN A 116 14.55 -24.65 -5.50
N LEU A 117 13.34 -24.26 -5.89
CA LEU A 117 13.01 -22.87 -6.14
C LEU A 117 13.11 -22.05 -4.85
N GLU A 118 12.55 -22.52 -3.75
CA GLU A 118 12.65 -21.86 -2.44
C GLU A 118 14.12 -21.70 -2.02
N GLN A 119 14.92 -22.77 -2.13
CA GLN A 119 16.36 -22.69 -1.84
C GLN A 119 17.07 -21.69 -2.76
N PHE A 120 16.74 -21.66 -4.05
CA PHE A 120 17.29 -20.69 -4.98
C PHE A 120 16.89 -19.25 -4.65
N LEU A 121 15.62 -19.01 -4.32
CA LEU A 121 15.10 -17.68 -3.99
C LEU A 121 15.58 -17.18 -2.62
N THR A 122 16.06 -18.06 -1.74
CA THR A 122 16.53 -17.71 -0.40
C THR A 122 18.05 -17.71 -0.27
N ASP A 123 18.79 -18.41 -1.13
CA ASP A 123 20.26 -18.45 -1.11
C ASP A 123 20.85 -17.09 -1.56
N PRO A 124 21.53 -16.34 -0.67
CA PRO A 124 22.10 -15.04 -1.00
C PRO A 124 23.42 -15.13 -1.79
N VAL A 125 24.07 -16.29 -1.85
CA VAL A 125 25.40 -16.46 -2.47
C VAL A 125 25.28 -17.03 -3.87
N ASN A 126 24.55 -18.14 -4.04
CA ASN A 126 24.43 -18.84 -5.32
C ASN A 126 23.05 -18.70 -5.96
N GLY A 127 22.14 -18.01 -5.29
CA GLY A 127 20.76 -17.86 -5.70
C GLY A 127 20.32 -16.42 -5.87
N TRP A 128 19.02 -16.21 -5.74
CA TRP A 128 18.34 -14.93 -5.85
C TRP A 128 17.98 -14.33 -4.48
N GLY A 129 18.57 -14.81 -3.38
CA GLY A 129 18.30 -14.34 -2.03
C GLY A 129 18.37 -12.81 -1.88
N THR A 130 19.40 -12.17 -2.44
CA THR A 130 19.55 -10.70 -2.40
C THR A 130 18.49 -9.97 -3.22
N ARG A 131 18.01 -10.58 -4.32
CA ARG A 131 16.95 -10.04 -5.16
C ARG A 131 15.56 -10.19 -4.51
N THR A 132 15.28 -11.36 -3.92
CA THR A 132 14.09 -11.60 -3.11
C THR A 132 14.03 -10.60 -1.96
N TRP A 133 15.15 -10.41 -1.26
CA TRP A 133 15.27 -9.43 -0.19
C TRP A 133 14.99 -8.00 -0.71
N ALA A 134 15.53 -7.62 -1.86
CA ALA A 134 15.27 -6.31 -2.45
C ALA A 134 13.78 -6.07 -2.72
N VAL A 135 13.09 -7.02 -3.34
CA VAL A 135 11.65 -6.90 -3.66
C VAL A 135 10.79 -6.87 -2.38
N GLN A 136 11.12 -7.69 -1.39
CA GLN A 136 10.44 -7.65 -0.08
C GLN A 136 10.63 -6.30 0.62
N ASN A 137 11.82 -5.70 0.58
CA ASN A 137 12.05 -4.38 1.16
C ASN A 137 11.35 -3.26 0.39
N ALA A 138 11.28 -3.37 -0.95
CA ALA A 138 10.51 -2.45 -1.77
C ALA A 138 9.02 -2.52 -1.40
N PHE A 139 8.44 -3.72 -1.33
CA PHE A 139 7.06 -3.92 -0.90
C PHE A 139 6.81 -3.36 0.51
N ASN A 140 7.68 -3.72 1.47
CA ASN A 140 7.63 -3.19 2.83
C ASN A 140 7.62 -1.66 2.83
N TYR A 141 8.49 -1.02 2.07
CA TYR A 141 8.57 0.44 2.03
C TYR A 141 7.32 1.09 1.41
N LEU A 142 6.78 0.52 0.33
CA LEU A 142 5.56 1.02 -0.30
C LEU A 142 4.38 0.96 0.68
N VAL A 143 4.22 -0.16 1.39
CA VAL A 143 3.16 -0.30 2.40
C VAL A 143 3.44 0.60 3.62
N GLN A 144 4.69 0.69 4.09
CA GLN A 144 5.09 1.64 5.15
C GLN A 144 4.75 3.09 4.76
N THR A 145 4.90 3.45 3.49
CA THR A 145 4.53 4.77 2.99
C THR A 145 3.03 4.99 3.14
N ILE A 146 2.20 4.04 2.73
CA ILE A 146 0.74 4.12 2.92
C ILE A 146 0.37 4.19 4.40
N MET A 147 1.07 3.44 5.25
CA MET A 147 0.82 3.31 6.68
C MET A 147 1.53 4.37 7.54
N MET A 148 2.25 5.32 6.94
CA MET A 148 3.02 6.32 7.67
C MET A 148 2.09 7.27 8.44
N PRO A 149 2.27 7.45 9.76
CA PRO A 149 1.47 8.35 10.56
C PRO A 149 1.80 9.83 10.30
N ASN A 150 0.90 10.71 10.73
CA ASN A 150 1.11 12.15 10.68
C ASN A 150 2.08 12.61 11.78
N VAL A 151 2.75 13.75 11.55
CA VAL A 151 3.61 14.37 12.58
C VAL A 151 2.74 14.89 13.73
N GLY A 152 3.14 14.59 14.97
CA GLY A 152 2.58 15.21 16.16
C GLY A 152 2.46 14.27 17.37
N ALA A 153 1.66 14.72 18.34
CA ALA A 153 1.53 14.08 19.64
C ALA A 153 0.36 13.08 19.66
N TYR A 154 0.67 11.83 20.00
CA TYR A 154 -0.27 10.70 20.04
C TYR A 154 -0.58 10.29 21.48
N GLY A 155 -1.87 10.21 21.79
CA GLY A 155 -2.38 9.65 23.05
C GLY A 155 -2.28 8.14 23.11
N GLY A 156 -2.43 7.56 24.30
CA GLY A 156 -2.56 6.11 24.46
C GLY A 156 -3.72 5.53 23.63
N PRO A 157 -3.79 4.20 23.45
CA PRO A 157 -4.83 3.58 22.62
C PRO A 157 -6.23 3.93 23.12
N VAL A 158 -6.94 4.75 22.36
CA VAL A 158 -8.34 5.14 22.61
C VAL A 158 -9.26 4.27 21.78
N GLN A 159 -10.46 4.03 22.32
CA GLN A 159 -11.50 3.37 21.55
C GLN A 159 -12.08 4.37 20.55
N SER A 160 -12.02 4.01 19.27
CA SER A 160 -12.62 4.77 18.16
C SER A 160 -14.13 4.50 18.10
N ALA A 161 -14.85 5.27 17.28
CA ALA A 161 -16.30 5.11 17.10
C ALA A 161 -16.70 3.71 16.63
N ASP A 162 -15.86 3.03 15.84
CA ASP A 162 -16.07 1.66 15.35
C ASP A 162 -15.66 0.56 16.35
N GLY A 163 -15.30 0.94 17.58
CA GLY A 163 -14.88 0.02 18.64
C GLY A 163 -13.41 -0.40 18.59
N THR A 164 -12.69 -0.09 17.52
CA THR A 164 -11.25 -0.40 17.40
C THR A 164 -10.43 0.44 18.38
N ARG A 165 -9.28 -0.06 18.80
CA ARG A 165 -8.37 0.65 19.73
C ARG A 165 -7.09 1.04 19.01
N LYS A 166 -6.81 2.34 18.94
CA LYS A 166 -5.60 2.87 18.31
C LYS A 166 -5.14 4.16 18.97
N MET A 167 -3.86 4.45 18.86
CA MET A 167 -3.28 5.72 19.28
C MET A 167 -3.66 6.77 18.24
N VAL A 168 -4.34 7.83 18.66
CA VAL A 168 -4.76 8.94 17.80
C VAL A 168 -4.04 10.23 18.17
N GLN A 169 -3.90 11.12 17.19
CA GLN A 169 -3.25 12.41 17.36
C GLN A 169 -4.15 13.39 18.16
N GLY A 170 -3.53 14.31 18.91
CA GLY A 170 -4.23 15.47 19.48
C GLY A 170 -4.92 15.21 20.82
N VAL A 171 -4.61 14.10 21.48
CA VAL A 171 -5.14 13.77 22.81
C VAL A 171 -4.28 14.45 23.90
N PHE A 172 -4.93 15.07 24.87
CA PHE A 172 -4.26 15.67 26.04
C PHE A 172 -3.53 14.58 26.84
N GLY A 173 -2.26 14.80 27.20
CA GLY A 173 -1.42 13.78 27.85
C GLY A 173 -0.80 12.76 26.89
N ALA A 174 -0.39 13.20 25.70
CA ALA A 174 0.25 12.36 24.70
C ALA A 174 1.49 11.63 25.26
N ASN A 175 1.57 10.32 24.99
CA ASN A 175 2.65 9.44 25.45
C ASN A 175 3.74 9.25 24.40
N LEU A 176 3.48 9.69 23.16
CA LEU A 176 4.39 9.58 22.02
C LEU A 176 4.34 10.88 21.22
N ASN A 177 5.50 11.44 20.89
CA ASN A 177 5.60 12.60 20.01
C ASN A 177 6.41 12.19 18.78
N LEU A 178 5.75 12.12 17.63
CA LEU A 178 6.39 11.74 16.38
C LEU A 178 6.84 13.00 15.64
N GLY A 179 8.16 13.12 15.47
CA GLY A 179 8.79 14.17 14.67
C GLY A 179 8.81 13.84 13.18
N VAL A 180 9.37 14.75 12.38
CA VAL A 180 9.52 14.60 10.92
C VAL A 180 10.50 13.48 10.54
N ASP A 181 11.31 13.00 11.50
CA ASP A 181 12.17 11.84 11.35
C ASP A 181 11.37 10.53 11.35
N GLN A 182 10.37 10.42 12.22
CA GLN A 182 9.56 9.20 12.42
C GLN A 182 8.20 9.23 11.75
N ALA A 183 7.66 10.42 11.45
CA ALA A 183 6.37 10.63 10.82
C ALA A 183 6.47 11.70 9.73
N ARG A 184 5.37 11.96 9.03
CA ARG A 184 5.37 12.84 7.85
C ARG A 184 4.10 13.71 7.83
N PHE A 185 4.21 14.99 7.45
CA PHE A 185 3.04 15.87 7.41
C PHE A 185 2.07 15.39 6.33
N PHE A 186 0.83 15.08 6.72
CA PHE A 186 -0.14 14.52 5.78
C PHE A 186 -0.52 15.49 4.66
N SER A 187 -0.89 16.73 5.00
CA SER A 187 -1.39 17.73 4.05
C SER A 187 -0.27 18.57 3.45
N THR A 188 -0.50 19.06 2.23
CA THR A 188 0.34 20.12 1.64
C THR A 188 -0.03 21.44 2.29
N SER A 189 0.97 22.23 2.69
CA SER A 189 0.76 23.51 3.36
C SER A 189 1.41 24.64 2.59
N TRP A 190 0.69 25.76 2.50
CA TRP A 190 1.16 27.02 1.94
C TRP A 190 1.17 28.06 3.07
N GLY A 191 2.29 28.77 3.20
CA GLY A 191 2.54 29.71 4.29
C GLY A 191 3.01 29.03 5.58
N ASP A 192 3.71 29.79 6.43
CA ASP A 192 4.23 29.39 7.73
C ASP A 192 3.46 30.06 8.89
N GLY A 193 2.19 30.43 8.65
CA GLY A 193 1.32 31.12 9.61
C GLY A 193 1.62 32.61 9.81
N GLY A 194 2.77 33.11 9.32
CA GLY A 194 3.14 34.53 9.36
C GLY A 194 3.29 35.18 7.99
N ARG A 195 3.54 34.39 6.93
CA ARG A 195 3.69 34.89 5.57
C ARG A 195 2.34 35.03 4.87
N ASP A 196 1.93 36.27 4.63
CA ASP A 196 0.78 36.58 3.78
C ASP A 196 1.22 36.47 2.31
N CYS A 197 0.76 35.42 1.64
CA CYS A 197 1.29 35.02 0.35
C CYS A 197 0.50 35.59 -0.84
N GLY A 198 -0.63 36.25 -0.57
CA GLY A 198 -1.39 37.02 -1.54
C GLY A 198 -1.59 36.33 -2.90
N TYR A 199 -1.35 37.08 -3.97
CA TYR A 199 -1.49 36.60 -5.36
C TYR A 199 -0.47 35.51 -5.73
N GLU A 200 0.70 35.48 -5.08
CA GLU A 200 1.82 34.56 -5.33
C GLU A 200 1.83 33.38 -4.35
N TRP A 201 0.65 32.93 -3.90
CA TRP A 201 0.51 31.85 -2.91
C TRP A 201 1.24 30.55 -3.29
N TYR A 202 1.40 30.29 -4.59
CA TYR A 202 2.13 29.11 -5.09
C TYR A 202 3.65 29.17 -4.80
N GLU A 203 4.23 30.35 -4.57
CA GLU A 203 5.64 30.52 -4.18
C GLU A 203 5.85 30.31 -2.67
N CYS A 204 4.75 30.28 -1.90
CA CYS A 204 4.75 30.09 -0.46
C CYS A 204 4.54 28.65 -0.02
N LEU A 205 4.84 27.68 -0.89
CA LEU A 205 4.82 26.28 -0.47
C LEU A 205 5.71 26.10 0.77
N HIS A 206 5.15 25.62 1.87
CA HIS A 206 5.88 25.37 3.11
C HIS A 206 6.38 23.93 3.16
N HIS A 207 5.52 22.98 2.79
CA HIS A 207 5.88 21.59 2.54
C HIS A 207 4.89 20.91 1.60
N VAL A 208 5.36 19.87 0.91
CA VAL A 208 4.54 18.93 0.17
C VAL A 208 3.98 17.88 1.11
N GLY A 209 2.67 17.66 1.06
CA GLY A 209 1.97 16.69 1.89
C GLY A 209 2.32 15.26 1.52
N TYR A 210 2.53 14.44 2.54
CA TYR A 210 2.83 13.03 2.43
C TYR A 210 1.68 12.21 1.84
N TYR A 211 0.46 12.75 1.85
CA TYR A 211 -0.67 12.20 1.08
C TYR A 211 -0.30 11.87 -0.38
N LEU A 212 0.52 12.69 -1.04
CA LEU A 212 0.96 12.43 -2.42
C LEU A 212 1.91 11.24 -2.52
N GLU A 213 2.77 11.04 -1.51
CA GLU A 213 3.63 9.84 -1.44
C GLU A 213 2.82 8.57 -1.19
N LYS A 214 1.74 8.66 -0.40
CA LYS A 214 0.80 7.55 -0.25
C LYS A 214 0.16 7.17 -1.59
N ILE A 215 -0.31 8.15 -2.36
CA ILE A 215 -0.88 7.87 -3.70
C ILE A 215 0.17 7.25 -4.63
N MET A 216 1.39 7.81 -4.67
CA MET A 216 2.47 7.24 -5.50
C MET A 216 2.80 5.79 -5.10
N ALA A 217 2.74 5.48 -3.80
CA ALA A 217 2.94 4.11 -3.32
C ALA A 217 1.79 3.17 -3.73
N ILE A 218 0.53 3.63 -3.62
CA ILE A 218 -0.63 2.88 -4.10
C ILE A 218 -0.53 2.64 -5.59
N GLU A 219 -0.17 3.67 -6.35
CA GLU A 219 -0.02 3.59 -7.80
C GLU A 219 1.03 2.55 -8.18
N ALA A 220 2.21 2.59 -7.57
CA ALA A 220 3.28 1.60 -7.81
C ALA A 220 2.95 0.19 -7.33
N LEU A 221 2.16 0.03 -6.26
CA LEU A 221 1.67 -1.28 -5.82
C LEU A 221 0.65 -1.86 -6.80
N SER A 222 -0.27 -1.01 -7.26
CA SER A 222 -1.39 -1.38 -8.15
C SER A 222 -1.01 -1.58 -9.60
N ASP A 223 0.05 -0.91 -10.07
CA ASP A 223 0.48 -0.98 -11.46
C ASP A 223 1.04 -2.36 -11.82
N SER A 224 0.27 -3.10 -12.61
CA SER A 224 0.57 -4.43 -13.15
C SER A 224 1.14 -4.39 -14.57
N SER A 225 1.16 -3.20 -15.20
CA SER A 225 1.64 -3.05 -16.57
C SER A 225 3.11 -3.45 -16.67
N THR A 226 3.59 -3.95 -17.81
CA THR A 226 5.00 -4.36 -17.94
C THR A 226 5.57 -3.95 -19.29
N ASN A 227 6.87 -3.64 -19.32
CA ASN A 227 7.57 -3.18 -20.53
C ASN A 227 8.46 -4.26 -21.18
N PHE A 228 8.09 -5.54 -21.08
CA PHE A 228 8.91 -6.64 -21.64
C PHE A 228 8.93 -6.64 -23.18
N VAL A 229 10.11 -6.94 -23.76
CA VAL A 229 10.29 -7.08 -25.22
C VAL A 229 9.72 -8.42 -25.67
N ALA A 230 8.96 -8.42 -26.78
CA ALA A 230 8.17 -9.54 -27.36
C ALA A 230 6.71 -9.67 -26.89
N ARG A 231 6.06 -8.57 -26.48
CA ARG A 231 4.59 -8.49 -26.50
C ARG A 231 4.10 -8.75 -27.94
N ALA A 232 3.43 -9.88 -28.18
CA ALA A 232 2.60 -10.06 -29.37
C ALA A 232 1.40 -9.13 -29.20
N SER A 233 1.51 -7.94 -29.79
CA SER A 233 0.72 -6.76 -29.42
C SER A 233 -0.76 -6.72 -29.84
N PRO A 234 -1.40 -7.72 -30.49
CA PRO A 234 -2.85 -7.65 -30.73
C PRO A 234 -3.71 -8.76 -30.09
N GLU A 235 -3.15 -9.80 -29.46
CA GLU A 235 -3.97 -10.94 -28.99
C GLU A 235 -4.42 -10.83 -27.53
N ASP A 236 -3.51 -10.55 -26.58
CA ASP A 236 -3.86 -10.30 -25.18
C ASP A 236 -2.69 -9.63 -24.41
N LEU A 237 -2.86 -8.38 -23.97
CA LEU A 237 -1.83 -7.63 -23.24
C LEU A 237 -1.65 -8.14 -21.80
N ARG A 238 -2.69 -8.77 -21.24
CA ARG A 238 -2.77 -9.23 -19.84
C ARG A 238 -1.86 -10.41 -19.52
N GLN A 239 -1.47 -11.17 -20.53
CA GLN A 239 -0.62 -12.35 -20.37
C GLN A 239 0.75 -12.02 -19.74
N TRP A 240 1.19 -10.77 -19.83
CA TRP A 240 2.51 -10.34 -19.38
C TRP A 240 2.46 -9.40 -18.18
N GLU A 241 1.29 -9.22 -17.57
CA GLU A 241 1.10 -8.29 -16.45
C GLU A 241 1.54 -8.94 -15.15
N VAL A 242 2.37 -8.20 -14.41
CA VAL A 242 2.97 -8.63 -13.15
C VAL A 242 2.94 -7.42 -12.25
N GLY A 243 2.34 -7.57 -11.07
CA GLY A 243 2.24 -6.51 -10.08
C GLY A 243 2.53 -7.03 -8.68
N TYR A 244 2.55 -6.15 -7.68
CA TYR A 244 2.78 -6.59 -6.31
C TYR A 244 1.69 -7.53 -5.79
N TYR A 245 0.46 -7.45 -6.32
CA TYR A 245 -0.60 -8.40 -5.99
C TYR A 245 -0.30 -9.82 -6.45
N THR A 246 0.34 -10.02 -7.61
CA THR A 246 0.77 -11.37 -8.03
C THR A 246 1.88 -11.94 -7.16
N THR A 247 2.73 -11.09 -6.58
CA THR A 247 3.86 -11.52 -5.75
C THR A 247 3.49 -11.66 -4.27
N PHE A 248 2.57 -10.83 -3.77
CA PHE A 248 2.15 -10.78 -2.36
C PHE A 248 0.61 -10.74 -2.21
N PRO A 249 -0.13 -11.70 -2.78
CA PRO A 249 -1.60 -11.63 -2.84
C PRO A 249 -2.23 -11.64 -1.43
N GLU A 250 -1.74 -12.50 -0.55
CA GLU A 250 -2.24 -12.63 0.83
C GLU A 250 -2.01 -11.36 1.64
N GLN A 251 -0.81 -10.80 1.57
CA GLN A 251 -0.43 -9.58 2.29
C GLN A 251 -1.29 -8.40 1.81
N VAL A 252 -1.45 -8.25 0.49
CA VAL A 252 -2.27 -7.19 -0.10
C VAL A 252 -3.74 -7.35 0.29
N SER A 253 -4.28 -8.57 0.34
CA SER A 253 -5.66 -8.83 0.80
C SER A 253 -5.85 -8.45 2.28
N ILE A 254 -4.92 -8.83 3.16
CA ILE A 254 -4.95 -8.46 4.59
C ILE A 254 -4.88 -6.93 4.76
N ILE A 255 -3.99 -6.26 4.02
CA ILE A 255 -3.86 -4.80 4.03
C ILE A 255 -5.14 -4.14 3.53
N ASN A 256 -5.74 -4.67 2.45
CA ASN A 256 -6.99 -4.17 1.86
C ASN A 256 -8.14 -4.23 2.88
N ALA A 257 -8.31 -5.37 3.56
CA ALA A 257 -9.31 -5.55 4.60
C ALA A 257 -9.08 -4.59 5.78
N ALA A 258 -7.83 -4.45 6.25
CA ALA A 258 -7.49 -3.54 7.34
C ALA A 258 -7.73 -2.06 6.99
N LEU A 259 -7.37 -1.64 5.77
CA LEU A 259 -7.65 -0.29 5.27
C LEU A 259 -9.15 0.00 5.26
N MET A 260 -9.99 -0.94 4.83
CA MET A 260 -11.45 -0.75 4.79
C MET A 260 -12.13 -0.86 6.15
N ASN A 261 -11.63 -1.75 7.02
CA ASN A 261 -12.21 -2.00 8.35
C ASN A 261 -11.75 -0.98 9.41
N GLY A 262 -10.67 -0.24 9.14
CA GLY A 262 -10.05 0.69 10.10
C GLY A 262 -9.31 0.00 11.26
N ASP A 263 -9.24 -1.33 11.27
CA ASP A 263 -8.48 -2.11 12.23
C ASP A 263 -7.03 -2.26 11.76
N PHE A 264 -6.17 -1.45 12.38
CA PHE A 264 -4.74 -1.42 12.09
C PHE A 264 -3.90 -2.25 13.08
N SER A 265 -4.51 -3.10 13.90
CA SER A 265 -3.80 -3.86 14.93
C SER A 265 -2.70 -4.79 14.39
N ARG A 266 -2.85 -5.30 13.16
CA ARG A 266 -1.91 -6.21 12.50
C ARG A 266 -1.01 -5.54 11.45
N VAL A 267 -1.49 -4.48 10.82
CA VAL A 267 -0.82 -3.84 9.67
C VAL A 267 -0.37 -2.40 9.94
N GLY A 268 -0.89 -1.77 10.99
CA GLY A 268 -0.56 -0.39 11.30
C GLY A 268 0.85 -0.25 11.86
N PRO A 269 1.40 0.98 11.84
CA PRO A 269 2.51 1.31 12.72
C PRO A 269 2.11 1.04 14.17
N TYR A 270 3.06 0.69 15.02
CA TYR A 270 2.80 0.45 16.44
C TYR A 270 3.91 0.98 17.33
N LEU A 271 3.56 1.23 18.60
CA LEU A 271 4.50 1.63 19.62
C LEU A 271 5.06 0.40 20.34
N GLU A 272 6.39 0.24 20.31
CA GLU A 272 7.08 -0.80 21.08
C GLU A 272 8.31 -0.20 21.77
N PHE A 273 8.41 -0.38 23.09
CA PHE A 273 9.51 0.17 23.91
C PHE A 273 9.78 1.67 23.67
N GLY A 274 8.72 2.46 23.49
CA GLY A 274 8.82 3.91 23.25
C GLY A 274 9.27 4.29 21.84
N ARG A 275 9.32 3.35 20.90
CA ARG A 275 9.72 3.59 19.50
C ARG A 275 8.60 3.19 18.54
N LEU A 276 8.45 4.00 17.49
CA LEU A 276 7.63 3.65 16.33
C LEU A 276 8.26 2.46 15.61
N LYS A 277 7.45 1.44 15.35
CA LYS A 277 7.80 0.29 14.51
C LYS A 277 6.71 0.04 13.49
N PHE A 278 7.10 -0.72 12.46
CA PHE A 278 6.22 -1.20 11.42
C PHE A 278 6.30 -2.73 11.35
N PRO A 279 5.20 -3.42 11.03
CA PRO A 279 5.23 -4.85 10.73
C PRO A 279 6.14 -5.15 9.53
N ASN A 280 6.57 -6.40 9.42
CA ASN A 280 7.11 -6.93 8.17
C ASN A 280 5.94 -7.25 7.23
N TYR A 281 5.62 -6.31 6.35
CA TYR A 281 4.51 -6.44 5.39
C TYR A 281 4.69 -7.59 4.41
N ALA A 282 5.91 -7.95 4.05
CA ALA A 282 6.19 -9.13 3.23
C ALA A 282 6.04 -10.48 3.99
N GLY A 283 5.73 -10.45 5.29
CA GLY A 283 5.53 -11.63 6.14
C GLY A 283 4.05 -12.05 6.27
N ALA A 284 3.74 -12.82 7.31
CA ALA A 284 2.41 -13.40 7.53
C ALA A 284 1.34 -12.42 8.09
N LEU A 285 1.76 -11.30 8.70
CA LEU A 285 0.86 -10.29 9.28
C LEU A 285 -0.15 -10.86 10.31
N ASP A 286 0.27 -11.88 11.06
CA ASP A 286 -0.52 -12.62 12.04
C ASP A 286 -0.37 -12.10 13.48
N GLU A 287 0.60 -11.23 13.74
CA GLU A 287 0.80 -10.62 15.05
C GLU A 287 -0.20 -9.47 15.30
N VAL A 288 -0.84 -9.47 16.47
CA VAL A 288 -1.70 -8.37 16.92
C VAL A 288 -0.92 -7.47 17.87
N HIS A 289 -0.66 -6.23 17.43
CA HIS A 289 0.05 -5.25 18.23
C HIS A 289 -0.93 -4.49 19.16
N GLN A 290 -0.51 -4.28 20.42
CA GLN A 290 -1.38 -3.71 21.48
C GLN A 290 -1.55 -2.19 21.41
N ALA A 291 -0.61 -1.50 20.76
CA ALA A 291 -0.61 -0.05 20.63
C ALA A 291 -0.43 0.36 19.16
N PRO A 292 -1.39 0.00 18.27
CA PRO A 292 -1.35 0.44 16.89
C PRO A 292 -1.58 1.95 16.84
N ILE A 293 -0.87 2.63 15.95
CA ILE A 293 -0.91 4.06 15.74
C ILE A 293 -1.74 4.33 14.49
N ASP A 294 -2.58 5.37 14.54
CA ASP A 294 -3.36 5.75 13.37
C ASP A 294 -2.44 6.15 12.21
N PRO A 295 -2.47 5.41 11.09
CA PRO A 295 -1.64 5.72 9.94
C PRO A 295 -2.14 6.97 9.19
N TYR A 296 -3.25 7.61 9.56
CA TYR A 296 -3.89 8.63 8.71
C TYR A 296 -4.24 8.09 7.32
N ALA A 297 -4.85 6.90 7.27
CA ALA A 297 -5.41 6.31 6.06
C ALA A 297 -6.89 6.71 5.94
N THR A 298 -7.13 7.98 5.59
CA THR A 298 -8.46 8.59 5.52
C THR A 298 -9.27 8.08 4.32
N PHE A 299 -10.55 8.52 4.22
CA PHE A 299 -11.46 8.23 3.11
C PHE A 299 -10.78 8.31 1.72
N THR A 300 -10.02 9.36 1.46
CA THR A 300 -9.37 9.54 0.16
C THR A 300 -8.33 8.46 -0.12
N ILE A 301 -7.54 8.05 0.89
CA ILE A 301 -6.58 6.96 0.74
C ILE A 301 -7.29 5.62 0.49
N GLN A 302 -8.37 5.35 1.24
CA GLN A 302 -9.20 4.17 1.04
C GLN A 302 -9.80 4.14 -0.37
N LEU A 303 -10.30 5.28 -0.86
CA LEU A 303 -10.85 5.41 -2.19
C LEU A 303 -9.80 5.18 -3.29
N TYR A 304 -8.63 5.82 -3.20
CA TYR A 304 -7.55 5.60 -4.17
C TYR A 304 -7.11 4.14 -4.21
N TRP A 305 -7.01 3.49 -3.04
CA TRP A 305 -6.69 2.07 -2.94
C TRP A 305 -7.74 1.20 -3.63
N GLN A 306 -9.03 1.44 -3.39
CA GLN A 306 -10.11 0.68 -4.02
C GLN A 306 -10.18 0.93 -5.53
N VAL A 307 -10.09 2.18 -5.97
CA VAL A 307 -10.15 2.52 -7.40
C VAL A 307 -8.98 1.93 -8.16
N LEU A 308 -7.74 2.15 -7.71
CA LEU A 308 -6.56 1.66 -8.43
C LEU A 308 -6.40 0.15 -8.28
N GLY A 309 -6.67 -0.42 -7.10
CA GLY A 309 -6.62 -1.86 -6.88
C GLY A 309 -7.64 -2.62 -7.72
N GLN A 310 -8.91 -2.17 -7.71
CA GLN A 310 -9.94 -2.79 -8.56
C GLN A 310 -9.71 -2.53 -10.04
N ALA A 311 -9.05 -1.44 -10.44
CA ALA A 311 -8.75 -1.16 -11.85
C ALA A 311 -7.58 -1.98 -12.41
N ARG A 312 -6.58 -2.30 -11.59
CA ARG A 312 -5.27 -2.75 -12.10
C ARG A 312 -4.78 -4.09 -11.54
N PHE A 313 -5.34 -4.62 -10.45
CA PHE A 313 -4.89 -5.93 -9.95
C PHE A 313 -5.42 -7.11 -10.79
N HIS A 314 -6.62 -6.96 -11.36
CA HIS A 314 -7.28 -8.01 -12.14
C HIS A 314 -6.77 -8.15 -13.59
N ASP A 315 -6.00 -7.16 -14.04
CA ASP A 315 -5.22 -7.14 -15.28
C ASP A 315 -4.40 -8.46 -15.42
N THR A 316 -3.98 -9.07 -14.31
CA THR A 316 -3.26 -10.37 -14.26
C THR A 316 -4.13 -11.65 -14.39
N PHE A 317 -5.37 -11.54 -14.90
CA PHE A 317 -6.42 -12.59 -14.91
C PHE A 317 -6.93 -13.07 -13.55
N ASP A 318 -6.37 -12.58 -12.44
CA ASP A 318 -6.86 -12.89 -11.10
C ASP A 318 -7.94 -11.88 -10.66
N GLN A 319 -9.20 -12.33 -10.67
CA GLN A 319 -10.35 -11.51 -10.24
C GLN A 319 -10.55 -11.50 -8.71
N THR A 320 -9.72 -12.21 -7.95
CA THR A 320 -9.86 -12.36 -6.50
C THR A 320 -9.93 -11.01 -5.82
N PHE A 321 -9.00 -10.08 -6.07
CA PHE A 321 -9.04 -8.77 -5.41
C PHE A 321 -10.36 -8.02 -5.65
N ARG A 322 -10.88 -8.06 -6.88
CA ARG A 322 -12.14 -7.42 -7.24
C ARG A 322 -13.31 -8.08 -6.52
N ASP A 323 -13.37 -9.41 -6.54
CA ASP A 323 -14.45 -10.18 -5.93
C ASP A 323 -14.45 -10.02 -4.40
N GLU A 324 -13.28 -9.95 -3.78
CA GLU A 324 -13.11 -9.66 -2.35
C GLU A 324 -13.51 -8.22 -1.97
N SER A 325 -13.33 -7.26 -2.89
CA SER A 325 -13.58 -5.83 -2.67
C SER A 325 -14.99 -5.39 -3.08
N ARG A 326 -15.74 -6.26 -3.76
CA ARG A 326 -17.04 -5.93 -4.32
C ARG A 326 -18.09 -5.67 -3.23
N VAL A 327 -18.77 -4.53 -3.35
CA VAL A 327 -20.01 -4.21 -2.65
C VAL A 327 -21.11 -4.04 -3.69
N PHE A 328 -22.32 -4.46 -3.39
CA PHE A 328 -23.47 -4.34 -4.29
C PHE A 328 -24.74 -3.97 -3.53
N VAL A 329 -25.70 -3.36 -4.21
CA VAL A 329 -27.00 -3.02 -3.62
C VAL A 329 -27.96 -4.20 -3.83
N LEU A 330 -28.47 -4.77 -2.75
CA LEU A 330 -29.44 -5.86 -2.78
C LEU A 330 -30.77 -5.40 -3.39
N GLY A 331 -31.47 -6.34 -4.04
CA GLY A 331 -32.74 -6.04 -4.73
C GLY A 331 -32.58 -5.29 -6.06
N THR A 332 -31.36 -4.94 -6.47
CA THR A 332 -31.07 -4.40 -7.80
C THR A 332 -30.63 -5.50 -8.76
N GLY A 333 -30.78 -5.27 -10.07
CA GLY A 333 -30.28 -6.20 -11.10
C GLY A 333 -28.74 -6.33 -11.17
N ARG A 334 -28.01 -5.65 -10.27
CA ARG A 334 -26.54 -5.69 -10.16
C ARG A 334 -26.04 -6.60 -9.03
N SER A 335 -26.96 -7.08 -8.18
CA SER A 335 -26.62 -8.05 -7.13
C SER A 335 -26.35 -9.41 -7.79
N PRO A 336 -25.21 -10.06 -7.49
CA PRO A 336 -25.01 -11.45 -7.87
C PRO A 336 -26.03 -12.34 -7.16
N ASP A 337 -26.40 -13.45 -7.81
CA ASP A 337 -27.24 -14.49 -7.22
C ASP A 337 -26.37 -15.39 -6.34
N LEU A 338 -26.39 -15.11 -5.03
CA LEU A 338 -25.58 -15.80 -4.02
C LEU A 338 -26.47 -16.36 -2.92
N ASP A 339 -26.04 -17.46 -2.31
CA ASP A 339 -26.65 -17.95 -1.06
C ASP A 339 -26.52 -16.87 0.03
N ILE A 340 -27.63 -16.56 0.71
CA ILE A 340 -27.69 -15.53 1.75
C ILE A 340 -26.70 -15.78 2.89
N THR A 341 -26.33 -17.04 3.16
CA THR A 341 -25.33 -17.40 4.18
C THR A 341 -23.91 -16.93 3.82
N ARG A 342 -23.67 -16.70 2.53
CA ARG A 342 -22.41 -16.20 1.95
C ARG A 342 -22.40 -14.69 1.74
N VAL A 343 -23.38 -13.96 2.27
CA VAL A 343 -23.47 -12.50 2.12
C VAL A 343 -23.45 -11.84 3.49
N VAL A 344 -22.65 -10.78 3.61
CA VAL A 344 -22.74 -9.85 4.74
C VAL A 344 -23.52 -8.64 4.27
N THR A 345 -24.44 -8.17 5.10
CA THR A 345 -25.34 -7.06 4.76
C THR A 345 -25.18 -5.89 5.71
N PHE A 346 -25.50 -4.71 5.20
CA PHE A 346 -25.62 -3.47 5.96
C PHE A 346 -26.76 -2.65 5.35
N THR A 347 -27.67 -2.13 6.18
CA THR A 347 -28.74 -1.24 5.72
C THR A 347 -28.40 0.19 6.12
N ASP A 348 -28.31 1.08 5.13
CA ASP A 348 -28.09 2.50 5.37
C ASP A 348 -29.32 3.10 6.07
N PRO A 349 -29.18 3.64 7.31
CA PRO A 349 -30.31 4.13 8.08
C PRO A 349 -30.94 5.40 7.51
N VAL A 350 -30.24 6.10 6.60
CA VAL A 350 -30.75 7.34 5.98
C VAL A 350 -31.53 7.04 4.71
N THR A 351 -31.01 6.14 3.86
CA THR A 351 -31.62 5.87 2.55
C THR A 351 -32.51 4.63 2.53
N GLY A 352 -32.36 3.73 3.51
CA GLY A 352 -33.04 2.43 3.56
C GLY A 352 -32.51 1.42 2.53
N LEU A 353 -31.43 1.73 1.81
CA LEU A 353 -30.79 0.80 0.88
C LEU A 353 -29.98 -0.24 1.65
N THR A 354 -30.14 -1.52 1.27
CA THR A 354 -29.32 -2.60 1.81
C THR A 354 -28.18 -2.95 0.86
N TYR A 355 -26.97 -2.87 1.38
CA TYR A 355 -25.74 -3.25 0.71
C TYR A 355 -25.36 -4.68 1.10
N GLY A 356 -24.75 -5.39 0.17
CA GLY A 356 -24.25 -6.76 0.33
C GLY A 356 -22.80 -6.87 -0.13
N ALA A 357 -22.04 -7.74 0.52
CA ALA A 357 -20.69 -8.13 0.12
C ALA A 357 -20.48 -9.63 0.35
N LEU A 358 -19.55 -10.23 -0.39
CA LEU A 358 -19.25 -11.64 -0.29
C LEU A 358 -18.55 -11.97 1.04
N ARG A 359 -19.05 -13.00 1.73
CA ARG A 359 -18.38 -13.66 2.84
C ARG A 359 -17.52 -14.80 2.30
N LEU A 360 -16.21 -14.68 2.45
CA LEU A 360 -15.24 -15.71 2.10
C LEU A 360 -15.03 -16.62 3.32
N GLU A 361 -14.71 -17.88 3.07
CA GLU A 361 -14.57 -18.89 4.14
C GLU A 361 -13.18 -18.85 4.81
N ASP A 362 -12.16 -18.49 4.03
CA ASP A 362 -10.74 -18.54 4.40
C ASP A 362 -10.18 -17.21 4.91
N ARG A 363 -10.82 -16.08 4.56
CA ARG A 363 -10.33 -14.74 4.90
C ARG A 363 -11.45 -13.69 4.96
N ILE A 364 -11.11 -12.48 5.41
CA ILE A 364 -12.03 -11.33 5.36
C ILE A 364 -11.69 -10.50 4.13
N GLY A 365 -12.60 -10.48 3.15
CA GLY A 365 -12.48 -9.59 1.98
C GLY A 365 -12.76 -8.13 2.35
N ALA A 366 -12.26 -7.19 1.54
CA ALA A 366 -12.45 -5.76 1.78
C ALA A 366 -13.91 -5.30 1.74
N GLY A 367 -14.74 -5.90 0.87
CA GLY A 367 -16.18 -5.66 0.84
C GLY A 367 -16.87 -6.13 2.12
N HIS A 368 -16.47 -7.28 2.66
CA HIS A 368 -16.95 -7.74 3.97
C HIS A 368 -16.50 -6.76 5.08
N ALA A 369 -15.21 -6.43 5.12
CA ALA A 369 -14.63 -5.52 6.10
C ALA A 369 -15.31 -4.13 6.12
N VAL A 370 -15.62 -3.55 4.96
CA VAL A 370 -16.28 -2.23 4.90
C VAL A 370 -17.70 -2.30 5.46
N LEU A 371 -18.47 -3.36 5.18
CA LEU A 371 -19.83 -3.51 5.72
C LEU A 371 -19.82 -3.87 7.21
N GLU A 372 -18.87 -4.69 7.65
CA GLU A 372 -18.70 -5.03 9.07
C GLU A 372 -18.41 -3.77 9.91
N ARG A 373 -17.51 -2.90 9.42
CA ARG A 373 -17.25 -1.61 10.07
C ARG A 373 -18.50 -0.73 10.09
N ALA A 374 -19.28 -0.70 9.00
CA ALA A 374 -20.52 0.06 8.94
C ALA A 374 -21.52 -0.41 9.99
N ASN A 375 -21.69 -1.73 10.16
CA ASN A 375 -22.53 -2.30 11.23
C ASN A 375 -22.01 -1.91 12.62
N ARG A 376 -20.71 -2.01 12.90
CA ARG A 376 -20.16 -1.58 14.21
C ARG A 376 -20.38 -0.09 14.50
N LEU A 377 -20.26 0.76 13.47
CA LEU A 377 -20.57 2.18 13.59
C LEU A 377 -22.06 2.42 13.82
N LEU A 378 -22.93 1.69 13.12
CA LEU A 378 -24.39 1.75 13.27
C LEU A 378 -24.79 1.44 14.72
N GLN A 379 -24.35 0.31 15.26
CA GLN A 379 -24.61 -0.12 16.64
C GLN A 379 -24.16 0.90 17.69
N ARG A 380 -23.19 1.76 17.34
CA ARG A 380 -22.62 2.78 18.23
C ARG A 380 -23.10 4.19 17.91
N SER A 381 -24.01 4.36 16.95
CA SER A 381 -24.56 5.63 16.51
C SER A 381 -25.91 5.92 17.18
N SER A 382 -26.56 7.03 16.85
CA SER A 382 -27.95 7.32 17.26
C SER A 382 -28.99 6.64 16.38
N TYR A 383 -28.56 6.01 15.28
CA TYR A 383 -29.42 5.27 14.35
C TYR A 383 -29.65 3.80 14.73
N CYS A 384 -28.98 3.30 15.77
CA CYS A 384 -29.23 1.96 16.28
C CYS A 384 -30.61 1.84 16.93
N ASP A 385 -31.16 0.63 16.92
CA ASP A 385 -32.39 0.31 17.65
C ASP A 385 -32.09 0.07 19.14
N VAL A 386 -32.87 0.72 20.00
CA VAL A 386 -32.79 0.55 21.46
C VAL A 386 -33.74 -0.53 21.97
N ASP A 387 -34.68 -0.96 21.13
CA ASP A 387 -35.68 -1.96 21.47
C ASP A 387 -35.35 -3.26 20.70
N ASP A 388 -35.15 -4.40 21.38
CA ASP A 388 -34.96 -5.76 20.79
C ASP A 388 -36.23 -6.26 20.02
N LEU A 389 -36.96 -5.37 19.37
CA LEU A 389 -38.24 -5.64 18.71
C LEU A 389 -38.08 -5.98 17.23
N THR A 390 -36.90 -5.81 16.65
CA THR A 390 -36.57 -6.27 15.30
C THR A 390 -36.10 -7.73 15.34
N VAL A 391 -36.11 -8.39 14.18
CA VAL A 391 -35.67 -9.80 14.06
C VAL A 391 -34.14 -9.89 13.90
N SER A 392 -33.44 -8.75 13.88
CA SER A 392 -32.03 -8.66 13.53
C SER A 392 -31.27 -7.92 14.62
N ASP A 393 -30.31 -8.58 15.25
CA ASP A 393 -29.46 -7.94 16.26
C ASP A 393 -28.35 -7.05 15.63
N LEU A 394 -28.33 -6.90 14.30
CA LEU A 394 -27.28 -6.16 13.58
C LEU A 394 -27.38 -4.64 13.77
N ASP A 395 -28.59 -4.12 13.99
CA ASP A 395 -28.87 -2.71 14.23
C ASP A 395 -29.06 -2.35 15.71
N ASP A 396 -28.96 -3.31 16.62
CA ASP A 396 -29.10 -3.09 18.06
C ASP A 396 -28.01 -2.18 18.63
N CYS A 397 -28.42 -1.30 19.54
CA CYS A 397 -27.51 -0.38 20.17
C CYS A 397 -26.51 -1.09 21.11
N ASP A 398 -25.22 -0.81 20.94
CA ASP A 398 -24.19 -1.23 21.89
C ASP A 398 -24.48 -0.61 23.27
N PRO A 399 -24.76 -1.44 24.30
CA PRO A 399 -25.12 -0.97 25.63
C PRO A 399 -23.95 -0.25 26.33
N GLN A 400 -22.71 -0.46 25.87
CA GLN A 400 -21.52 0.20 26.41
C GLN A 400 -21.32 1.60 25.83
N THR A 401 -22.05 1.99 24.79
CA THR A 401 -21.89 3.29 24.14
C THR A 401 -22.86 4.33 24.71
N PRO A 402 -22.38 5.35 25.45
CA PRO A 402 -23.25 6.37 26.04
C PRO A 402 -23.98 7.21 24.97
N ALA A 403 -25.19 7.69 25.28
CA ALA A 403 -26.01 8.46 24.34
C ALA A 403 -25.30 9.70 23.74
N ASN A 404 -24.46 10.40 24.49
CA ASN A 404 -23.69 11.54 23.97
C ASN A 404 -22.51 11.13 23.07
N ALA A 405 -22.03 9.89 23.17
CA ALA A 405 -21.06 9.34 22.23
C ALA A 405 -21.75 8.95 20.92
N ARG A 406 -22.98 8.40 20.99
CA ARG A 406 -23.77 8.02 19.82
C ARG A 406 -23.93 9.15 18.80
N THR A 407 -24.35 10.34 19.24
CA THR A 407 -24.49 11.50 18.34
C THR A 407 -23.17 11.95 17.69
N ARG A 408 -22.02 11.71 18.33
CA ARG A 408 -20.72 12.01 17.73
C ARG A 408 -20.34 10.97 16.69
N ASN A 409 -20.67 9.71 16.95
CA ASN A 409 -20.41 8.58 16.05
C ASN A 409 -21.30 8.64 14.79
N ASP A 410 -22.39 9.40 14.80
CA ASP A 410 -23.23 9.62 13.60
C ASP A 410 -22.42 10.16 12.43
N LEU A 411 -21.50 11.10 12.67
CA LEU A 411 -20.65 11.66 11.60
C LEU A 411 -19.70 10.60 11.03
N ASP A 412 -19.06 9.81 11.90
CA ASP A 412 -18.16 8.73 11.47
C ASP A 412 -18.91 7.64 10.69
N LEU A 413 -20.16 7.34 11.09
CA LEU A 413 -21.04 6.43 10.34
C LEU A 413 -21.35 7.00 8.96
N LEU A 414 -21.81 8.25 8.87
CA LEU A 414 -22.19 8.87 7.60
C LEU A 414 -21.00 8.97 6.64
N ASP A 415 -19.83 9.38 7.13
CA ASP A 415 -18.60 9.43 6.34
C ASP A 415 -18.21 8.03 5.81
N HIS A 416 -18.38 6.99 6.62
CA HIS A 416 -18.10 5.61 6.20
C HIS A 416 -19.15 5.04 5.25
N VAL A 417 -20.43 5.43 5.39
CA VAL A 417 -21.50 5.08 4.46
C VAL A 417 -21.25 5.66 3.07
N GLU A 418 -20.66 6.85 2.97
CA GLU A 418 -20.23 7.39 1.67
C GLU A 418 -19.17 6.51 1.00
N LEU A 419 -18.25 5.90 1.75
CA LEU A 419 -17.30 4.93 1.20
C LEU A 419 -18.03 3.67 0.68
N VAL A 420 -18.99 3.15 1.45
CA VAL A 420 -19.82 1.99 1.05
C VAL A 420 -20.56 2.28 -0.27
N LYS A 421 -21.18 3.46 -0.39
CA LYS A 421 -21.88 3.90 -1.60
C LYS A 421 -20.94 3.97 -2.80
N VAL A 422 -19.79 4.62 -2.65
CA VAL A 422 -18.82 4.77 -3.73
C VAL A 422 -18.28 3.40 -4.16
N MET A 423 -17.99 2.49 -3.23
CA MET A 423 -17.57 1.12 -3.57
C MET A 423 -18.66 0.34 -4.31
N ALA A 424 -19.93 0.50 -3.92
CA ALA A 424 -21.05 -0.15 -4.59
C ALA A 424 -21.27 0.37 -6.02
N ASP A 425 -21.05 1.67 -6.24
CA ASP A 425 -21.12 2.30 -7.57
C ASP A 425 -19.91 1.95 -8.45
N LEU A 426 -18.74 1.78 -7.84
CA LEU A 426 -17.49 1.46 -8.54
C LEU A 426 -17.48 0.03 -9.08
N ALA A 427 -17.94 -0.95 -8.31
CA ALA A 427 -17.93 -2.36 -8.66
C ALA A 427 -18.38 -2.67 -10.11
N PRO A 428 -19.56 -2.23 -10.58
CA PRO A 428 -20.01 -2.51 -11.95
C PRO A 428 -19.22 -1.74 -13.02
N MET A 429 -18.56 -0.62 -12.69
CA MET A 429 -17.75 0.12 -13.65
C MET A 429 -16.43 -0.60 -13.95
N MET A 430 -15.94 -1.39 -13.00
CA MET A 430 -14.67 -2.14 -13.09
C MET A 430 -14.85 -3.56 -13.63
N ASP A 431 -16.06 -3.95 -14.07
CA ASP A 431 -16.31 -5.27 -14.66
C ASP A 431 -15.62 -5.47 -16.02
N TYR A 432 -15.18 -4.39 -16.68
CA TYR A 432 -14.71 -4.39 -18.07
C TYR A 432 -13.20 -4.22 -18.28
N GLY A 433 -12.37 -4.34 -17.25
CA GLY A 433 -10.92 -4.11 -17.40
C GLY A 433 -10.50 -2.71 -16.99
N ASN A 434 -9.19 -2.46 -17.00
CA ASN A 434 -8.62 -1.12 -16.90
C ASN A 434 -9.21 -0.20 -18.00
N PRO A 435 -9.93 0.88 -17.66
CA PRO A 435 -10.55 1.76 -18.66
C PRO A 435 -9.54 2.52 -19.53
N TYR A 436 -8.26 2.50 -19.15
CA TYR A 436 -7.15 3.09 -19.88
C TYR A 436 -6.43 2.10 -20.82
N ASP A 437 -6.74 0.80 -20.76
CA ASP A 437 -6.22 -0.23 -21.67
C ASP A 437 -7.36 -1.19 -22.10
N PRO A 438 -8.29 -0.70 -22.96
CA PRO A 438 -9.55 -1.38 -23.30
C PRO A 438 -9.43 -2.57 -24.26
#